data_AF-A0A2Z4R728-F1
#
_entry.id   AF-A0A2Z4R728-F1
#
_cell.length_a   1.000
_cell.length_b   1.000
_cell.length_c   1.000
_cell.angle_alpha   90.00
_cell.angle_beta   90.00
_cell.angle_gamma   90.00
#
_symmetry.space_group_name_H-M   'P 1'
#
loop_
_entity.id
_entity.type
_entity.pdbx_description
1 polymer ?
#
loop_
_entity_poly.entity_id
_entity_poly.type
_entity_poly.pdbx_seq_one_letter_code
_entity_poly.pdbx_strand_id
1 'polypeptide(L)'
;MMKKWESTFNNNHLRLMRVHIGLMIFYFIFFGLVAYFLSVLPNENSEPVGFLKNLMLIMVGYSPLFVLHLLLAIGAKKKLELSRKISEIVFAIMVLAFSIGTILSLLYFLPRTIWKSKES
;
A
#
# COMPACT_ATOMS: atom_id res chain seq x y z
N MET A 1 -7.07 24.80 6.38
CA MET A 1 -5.69 24.32 6.65
C MET A 1 -5.78 22.92 7.24
N MET A 2 -5.10 21.91 6.67
CA MET A 2 -5.14 20.54 7.21
C MET A 2 -4.32 20.42 8.49
N LYS A 3 -4.84 19.71 9.50
CA LYS A 3 -4.11 19.44 10.75
C LYS A 3 -2.81 18.67 10.47
N LYS A 4 -1.71 19.19 10.99
CA LYS A 4 -0.38 18.55 11.01
C LYS A 4 0.02 18.31 12.46
N TRP A 5 0.69 17.20 12.72
CA TRP A 5 1.17 16.88 14.06
C TRP A 5 2.60 17.38 14.26
N GLU A 6 2.88 17.91 15.44
CA GLU A 6 4.23 18.28 15.86
C GLU A 6 5.04 17.05 16.23
N SER A 7 4.44 16.16 17.03
CA SER A 7 5.01 14.89 17.48
C SER A 7 4.02 13.73 17.26
N THR A 8 4.52 12.49 17.27
CA THR A 8 3.69 11.29 17.16
C THR A 8 4.23 10.20 18.07
N PHE A 9 3.35 9.39 18.65
CA PHE A 9 3.74 8.24 19.46
C PHE A 9 4.77 7.33 18.76
N ASN A 10 5.92 7.10 19.41
CA ASN A 10 6.95 6.16 18.98
C ASN A 10 7.35 6.27 17.49
N ASN A 11 7.40 7.51 16.97
CA ASN A 11 7.69 7.80 15.55
C ASN A 11 6.79 7.01 14.58
N ASN A 12 5.54 6.74 14.97
CA ASN A 12 4.60 5.95 14.17
C ASN A 12 4.34 6.56 12.78
N HIS A 13 4.46 7.87 12.60
CA HIS A 13 4.40 8.49 11.28
C HIS A 13 5.46 7.96 10.30
N LEU A 14 6.71 7.74 10.74
CA LEU A 14 7.77 7.15 9.92
C LEU A 14 7.53 5.66 9.67
N ARG A 15 6.98 4.95 10.66
CA ARG A 15 6.60 3.54 10.50
C ARG A 15 5.47 3.39 9.50
N LEU A 16 4.47 4.27 9.55
CA LEU A 16 3.36 4.32 8.62
C LEU A 16 3.83 4.63 7.19
N MET A 17 4.77 5.58 7.04
CA MET A 17 5.44 5.82 5.76
C MET A 17 6.09 4.55 5.21
N ARG A 18 6.85 3.82 6.04
CA ARG A 18 7.49 2.56 5.63
C ARG A 18 6.50 1.47 5.28
N VAL A 19 5.36 1.38 5.96
CA VAL A 19 4.28 0.44 5.61
C VAL A 19 3.80 0.68 4.18
N HIS A 20 3.50 1.93 3.80
CA HIS A 20 3.03 2.23 2.45
C HIS A 20 4.10 1.99 1.38
N ILE A 21 5.37 2.34 1.66
CA ILE A 21 6.48 2.00 0.75
C ILE A 21 6.62 0.48 0.61
N GLY A 22 6.54 -0.26 1.72
CA GLY A 22 6.58 -1.72 1.73
C GLY A 22 5.45 -2.34 0.91
N LEU A 23 4.23 -1.82 1.02
CA LEU A 23 3.10 -2.25 0.20
C LEU A 23 3.32 -1.98 -1.29
N MET A 24 3.87 -0.83 -1.67
CA MET A 24 4.22 -0.55 -3.07
C MET A 24 5.26 -1.55 -3.60
N ILE A 25 6.31 -1.84 -2.84
CA ILE A 25 7.33 -2.83 -3.23
C ILE A 25 6.70 -4.22 -3.36
N PHE A 26 5.87 -4.62 -2.39
CA PHE A 26 5.15 -5.89 -2.43
C PHE A 26 4.26 -6.01 -3.67
N TYR A 27 3.47 -4.98 -3.98
CA TYR A 27 2.63 -4.97 -5.18
C TYR A 27 3.44 -5.04 -6.47
N PHE A 28 4.56 -4.31 -6.54
CA PHE A 28 5.43 -4.36 -7.71
C PHE A 28 5.98 -5.77 -7.95
N ILE A 29 6.46 -6.44 -6.91
CA ILE A 29 6.95 -7.83 -7.00
C ILE A 29 5.79 -8.77 -7.36
N PHE A 30 4.65 -8.67 -6.66
CA PHE A 30 3.48 -9.50 -6.90
C PHE A 30 2.99 -9.39 -8.34
N PHE A 31 2.82 -8.17 -8.84
CA PHE A 31 2.40 -7.95 -10.22
C PHE A 31 3.46 -8.34 -11.26
N GLY A 32 4.75 -8.26 -10.91
CA GLY A 32 5.82 -8.85 -11.71
C GLY A 32 5.68 -10.36 -11.85
N LEU A 33 5.38 -11.06 -10.75
CA LEU A 33 5.10 -12.50 -10.78
C LEU A 33 3.85 -12.82 -11.60
N VAL A 34 2.76 -12.06 -11.42
CA VAL A 34 1.54 -12.22 -12.23
C VAL A 34 1.83 -12.01 -13.72
N ALA A 35 2.55 -10.95 -14.09
CA ALA A 35 2.94 -10.69 -15.47
C ALA A 35 3.78 -11.82 -16.07
N TYR A 36 4.68 -12.40 -15.27
CA TYR A 36 5.48 -13.57 -15.64
C TYR A 36 4.60 -14.79 -15.91
N PHE A 37 3.73 -15.17 -14.96
CA PHE A 37 2.84 -16.32 -15.13
C PHE A 37 1.92 -16.15 -16.35
N LEU A 38 1.35 -14.96 -16.55
CA LEU A 38 0.53 -14.67 -17.73
C LEU A 38 1.31 -14.76 -19.05
N SER A 39 2.64 -14.60 -19.03
CA SER A 39 3.48 -14.72 -20.23
C SER A 39 3.90 -16.15 -20.57
N VAL A 40 3.83 -17.08 -19.61
CA VAL A 40 4.26 -18.48 -19.79
C VAL A 40 3.11 -19.48 -19.78
N LEU A 41 1.91 -19.08 -19.33
CA LEU A 41 0.74 -19.93 -19.37
C LEU A 41 0.30 -20.15 -20.83
N PRO A 42 0.08 -21.40 -21.26
CA PRO A 42 -0.40 -21.69 -22.60
C PRO A 42 -1.80 -21.10 -22.77
N ASN A 43 -1.96 -20.20 -23.74
CA ASN A 43 -3.26 -19.67 -24.12
C ASN A 43 -3.60 -20.19 -25.51
N GLU A 44 -4.56 -21.11 -25.58
CA GLU A 44 -4.97 -21.79 -26.83
C GLU A 44 -5.57 -20.81 -27.86
N ASN A 45 -5.96 -19.61 -27.43
CA ASN A 45 -6.69 -18.63 -28.24
C ASN A 45 -5.98 -17.27 -28.36
N SER A 46 -4.73 -17.13 -27.92
CA SER A 46 -4.00 -15.87 -28.09
C SER A 46 -2.49 -16.07 -28.17
N GLU A 47 -1.85 -15.34 -29.08
CA GLU A 47 -0.39 -15.19 -29.10
C GLU A 47 0.15 -14.83 -27.71
N PRO A 48 1.22 -15.48 -27.23
CA PRO A 48 1.84 -15.15 -25.96
C PRO A 48 2.21 -13.66 -25.93
N VAL A 49 1.53 -12.89 -25.08
CA VAL A 49 1.89 -11.49 -24.87
C VAL A 49 3.16 -11.48 -24.03
N GLY A 50 4.25 -10.94 -24.60
CA GLY A 50 5.55 -10.90 -23.91
C GLY A 50 5.48 -10.25 -22.54
N PHE A 51 6.29 -10.76 -21.60
CA PHE A 51 6.35 -10.32 -20.20
C PHE A 51 6.27 -8.80 -20.00
N LEU A 52 7.06 -8.03 -20.76
CA LEU A 52 7.10 -6.57 -20.66
C LEU A 52 5.75 -5.92 -20.98
N LYS A 53 5.01 -6.43 -21.97
CA LYS A 53 3.69 -5.90 -22.33
C LYS A 53 2.65 -6.22 -21.26
N ASN A 54 2.67 -7.44 -20.70
CA ASN A 54 1.82 -7.79 -19.55
C ASN A 54 2.13 -6.92 -18.33
N LEU A 55 3.42 -6.74 -18.02
CA LEU A 55 3.85 -5.90 -16.91
C LEU A 55 3.40 -4.45 -17.10
N MET A 56 3.59 -3.86 -18.28
CA MET A 56 3.13 -2.50 -18.56
C MET A 56 1.62 -2.36 -18.41
N LEU A 57 0.84 -3.29 -18.94
CA LEU A 57 -0.63 -3.24 -18.85
C LEU A 57 -1.09 -3.28 -17.38
N ILE A 58 -0.51 -4.18 -16.59
CA ILE A 58 -0.82 -4.29 -15.15
C ILE A 58 -0.37 -3.03 -14.41
N MET A 59 0.85 -2.53 -14.66
CA MET A 59 1.35 -1.31 -14.02
C MET A 59 0.48 -0.10 -14.33
N VAL A 60 0.00 0.06 -15.56
CA VAL A 60 -0.92 1.14 -15.94
C VAL A 60 -2.26 0.98 -15.21
N GLY A 61 -2.85 -0.22 -15.25
CA GLY A 61 -4.15 -0.51 -14.62
C GLY A 61 -4.14 -0.30 -13.10
N TYR A 62 -3.03 -0.64 -12.44
CA TYR A 62 -2.88 -0.49 -10.99
C TYR A 62 -2.14 0.79 -10.57
N SER A 63 -1.76 1.67 -11.50
CA SER A 63 -1.05 2.92 -11.19
C SER A 63 -1.78 3.80 -10.16
N PRO A 64 -3.13 3.90 -10.12
CA PRO A 64 -3.80 4.70 -9.08
C PRO A 64 -3.52 4.19 -7.66
N LEU A 65 -3.36 2.87 -7.49
CA LEU A 65 -3.04 2.26 -6.20
C LEU A 65 -1.62 2.62 -5.74
N PHE A 66 -0.64 2.60 -6.67
CA PHE A 66 0.72 3.04 -6.38
C PHE A 66 0.78 4.52 -6.02
N VAL A 67 0.06 5.36 -6.78
CA VAL A 67 -0.03 6.81 -6.51
C VAL A 67 -0.66 7.06 -5.14
N LEU A 68 -1.74 6.37 -4.79
CA LEU A 68 -2.36 6.46 -3.47
C LEU A 68 -1.36 6.16 -2.36
N HIS A 69 -0.66 5.03 -2.43
CA HIS A 69 0.31 4.67 -1.40
C HIS A 69 1.49 5.62 -1.32
N LEU A 70 1.97 6.14 -2.45
CA LEU A 70 3.02 7.15 -2.47
C LEU A 70 2.57 8.45 -1.78
N LEU A 71 1.37 8.93 -2.08
CA LEU A 71 0.81 10.13 -1.45
C LEU A 71 0.61 9.93 0.06
N LEU A 72 0.16 8.75 0.49
CA LEU A 72 0.05 8.40 1.91
C LEU A 72 1.42 8.30 2.58
N ALA A 73 2.44 7.76 1.91
CA ALA A 73 3.81 7.73 2.44
C ALA A 73 4.36 9.16 2.64
N ILE A 74 4.20 10.03 1.65
CA ILE A 74 4.60 11.44 1.71
C ILE A 74 3.81 12.17 2.81
N GLY A 75 2.51 11.94 2.89
CA GLY A 75 1.64 12.53 3.90
C GLY A 75 2.01 12.10 5.32
N ALA A 76 2.31 10.82 5.52
CA ALA A 76 2.79 10.28 6.79
C ALA A 76 4.16 10.88 7.17
N LYS A 77 5.11 10.97 6.23
CA LYS A 77 6.40 11.65 6.45
C LYS A 77 6.20 13.10 6.90
N LYS A 78 5.23 13.80 6.30
CA LYS A 78 4.85 15.18 6.65
C LYS A 78 3.92 15.27 7.87
N LYS A 79 3.61 14.17 8.57
CA LYS A 79 2.74 14.12 9.75
C LYS A 79 1.34 14.72 9.52
N LEU A 80 0.77 14.50 8.33
CA LEU A 80 -0.56 15.01 7.97
C LEU A 80 -1.67 14.12 8.55
N GLU A 81 -2.62 14.71 9.28
CA GLU A 81 -3.75 13.98 9.86
C GLU A 81 -4.62 13.29 8.81
N LEU A 82 -4.81 13.93 7.64
CA LEU A 82 -5.57 13.33 6.55
C LEU A 82 -4.95 12.02 6.08
N SER A 83 -3.61 11.99 5.96
CA SER A 83 -2.91 10.76 5.56
C SER A 83 -3.13 9.66 6.59
N ARG A 84 -3.02 9.98 7.89
CA ARG A 84 -3.30 9.03 8.98
C ARG A 84 -4.71 8.43 8.86
N LYS A 85 -5.74 9.28 8.68
CA LYS A 85 -7.14 8.86 8.57
C LYS A 85 -7.40 8.01 7.33
N ILE A 86 -6.85 8.40 6.17
CA ILE A 86 -7.01 7.60 4.94
C ILE A 86 -6.31 6.25 5.10
N SER A 87 -5.13 6.20 5.74
CA SER A 87 -4.45 4.93 6.02
C SER A 87 -5.30 4.00 6.88
N GLU A 88 -6.05 4.51 7.87
CA GLU A 88 -7.00 3.71 8.67
C GLU A 88 -8.07 3.07 7.80
N ILE A 89 -8.65 3.82 6.87
CA ILE A 89 -9.66 3.32 5.93
C ILE A 89 -9.05 2.24 5.02
N VAL A 90 -7.86 2.49 4.46
CA VAL A 90 -7.16 1.51 3.61
C VAL A 90 -6.90 0.21 4.36
N PHE A 91 -6.41 0.28 5.60
CA PHE A 91 -6.15 -0.92 6.39
C PHE A 91 -7.43 -1.63 6.84
N ALA A 92 -8.51 -0.90 7.12
CA ALA A 92 -9.82 -1.49 7.38
C ALA A 92 -10.36 -2.25 6.16
N ILE A 93 -10.21 -1.70 4.95
CA ILE A 93 -10.56 -2.42 3.71
C ILE A 93 -9.71 -3.69 3.57
N MET A 94 -8.40 -3.60 3.83
CA MET A 94 -7.52 -4.78 3.80
C MET A 94 -7.92 -5.84 4.84
N VAL A 95 -8.46 -5.45 6.00
CA VAL A 95 -8.99 -6.38 7.01
C VAL A 95 -10.14 -7.21 6.45
N LEU A 96 -11.01 -6.59 5.66
CA LEU A 96 -12.22 -7.22 5.13
C LEU A 96 -11.96 -8.01 3.84
N ALA A 97 -10.97 -7.60 3.04
CA ALA A 97 -10.81 -8.12 1.69
C ALA A 97 -9.93 -9.38 1.57
N PHE A 98 -8.98 -9.61 2.50
CA PHE A 98 -7.99 -10.69 2.36
C PHE A 98 -7.53 -11.24 3.71
N SER A 99 -7.48 -12.57 3.88
CA SER A 99 -7.08 -13.21 5.15
C SER A 99 -5.66 -12.83 5.62
N ILE A 100 -4.68 -12.77 4.70
CA ILE A 100 -3.34 -12.26 5.01
C ILE A 100 -3.36 -10.75 5.31
N GLY A 101 -4.20 -10.01 4.59
CA GLY A 101 -4.45 -8.58 4.82
C GLY A 101 -4.99 -8.32 6.22
N THR A 102 -5.89 -9.17 6.73
CA THR A 102 -6.42 -9.12 8.09
C THR A 102 -5.33 -9.18 9.13
N ILE A 103 -4.46 -10.18 9.06
CA ILE A 103 -3.36 -10.38 10.03
C ILE A 103 -2.41 -9.18 10.00
N LEU A 104 -1.97 -8.78 8.81
CA LEU A 104 -1.04 -7.65 8.65
C LEU A 104 -1.65 -6.33 9.12
N SER A 105 -2.91 -6.07 8.77
CA SER A 105 -3.60 -4.84 9.15
C SER A 105 -3.79 -4.74 10.66
N LEU A 106 -4.30 -5.79 11.31
CA LEU A 106 -4.58 -5.78 12.74
C LEU A 106 -3.30 -5.72 13.58
N LEU A 107 -2.30 -6.54 13.24
CA LEU A 107 -1.12 -6.69 14.08
C LEU A 107 -0.04 -5.65 13.78
N TYR A 108 0.07 -5.19 12.53
CA TYR A 108 1.20 -4.37 12.10
C TYR A 108 0.84 -2.99 11.57
N PHE A 109 -0.25 -2.82 10.80
CA PHE A 109 -0.53 -1.56 10.11
C PHE A 109 -1.39 -0.58 10.90
N LEU A 110 -2.56 -0.99 11.39
CA LEU A 110 -3.45 -0.15 12.20
C LEU A 110 -2.75 0.41 13.45
N PRO A 111 -1.92 -0.34 14.18
CA PRO A 111 -1.16 0.24 15.30
C PRO A 111 -0.24 1.42 14.92
N ARG A 112 0.09 1.62 13.63
CA ARG A 112 0.91 2.74 13.15
C ARG A 112 0.10 4.00 12.86
N THR A 113 -1.23 3.93 12.88
CA THR A 113 -2.10 5.11 12.76
C THR A 113 -2.38 5.76 14.12
N ILE A 114 -1.94 5.14 15.21
CA ILE A 114 -2.00 5.72 16.57
C ILE A 114 -0.90 6.76 16.70
N TRP A 115 -1.26 8.04 16.59
CA TRP A 115 -0.32 9.16 16.67
C TRP A 115 -0.40 9.95 17.97
N LYS A 116 -1.54 9.91 18.68
CA LYS A 116 -1.64 10.42 20.05
C LYS A 116 -0.75 9.58 20.97
N SER A 117 -0.03 10.21 21.89
CA SER A 117 0.60 9.46 22.97
C SER A 117 -0.50 8.98 23.94
N LYS A 118 -0.28 7.89 24.66
CA LYS A 118 -1.19 7.49 25.75
C LYS A 118 -1.25 8.52 26.89
N GLU A 119 -0.37 9.51 26.87
CA GLU A 119 -0.20 10.56 27.88
C GLU A 119 -0.76 11.93 27.42
N SER A 120 -1.47 11.98 26.28
CA SER A 120 -2.06 13.21 25.71
C SER A 120 -3.57 13.12 25.49
#